data_AF-A0A418TBD9-F1
#
_entry.id   AF-A0A418TBD9-F1
#
_cell.length_a   1.000
_cell.length_b   1.000
_cell.length_c   1.000
_cell.angle_alpha   90.00
_cell.angle_beta   90.00
_cell.angle_gamma   90.00
#
_symmetry.space_group_name_H-M   'P 1'
#
loop_
_entity.id
_entity.type
_entity.pdbx_description
1 polymer ?
#
loop_
_entity_poly.entity_id
_entity_poly.type
_entity_poly.pdbx_seq_one_letter_code
_entity_poly.pdbx_strand_id
1 'polypeptide(L)'
;MGIRVIKTALAAIAAIYTAYYLGLEPALSAGMLAILGVEVTRKKGLKSASARFVASVLGLFFASLIFTVFGFHYWAVAIYILVSFPILSRFQLKDGIITSAVIVFHLFTHGQVTASFLGNEILLLFVGLGWATAINFIYMPKDEKELLAVRSQLEHALSTIFREMAATLRDPAHLWNGSELLEAHRIIEDGAKRSIRNAENRLWYQEPSSYWPGYFEMRRQQLYSIQQMLSELALVYEKWPQGELIAELLERLAGDVKSEVYQGKAEGMVFDLMRSFREMELPKTREEFEIRAALLTLLHEVDRYLAVAKRMKKKPAPAEGEKRKSGSN
;
A
#
# COMPACT_ATOMS: atom_id res chain seq x y z
N MET A 1 18.84 0.77 -0.20
CA MET A 1 19.52 1.87 -0.93
C MET A 1 20.25 1.41 -2.19
N GLY A 2 20.94 0.26 -2.19
CA GLY A 2 21.78 -0.19 -3.33
C GLY A 2 21.09 -0.29 -4.69
N ILE A 3 19.91 -0.93 -4.77
CA ILE A 3 19.18 -1.09 -6.05
C ILE A 3 18.85 0.25 -6.70
N ARG A 4 18.48 1.27 -5.91
CA ARG A 4 18.16 2.61 -6.45
C ARG A 4 19.38 3.27 -7.07
N VAL A 5 20.54 3.15 -6.45
CA VAL A 5 21.80 3.73 -6.96
C VAL A 5 22.18 3.05 -8.27
N ILE A 6 22.13 1.72 -8.32
CA ILE A 6 22.46 0.94 -9.53
C ILE A 6 21.56 1.33 -10.70
N LYS A 7 20.23 1.39 -10.51
CA LYS A 7 19.33 1.78 -11.59
C LYS A 7 19.54 3.22 -12.05
N THR A 8 19.91 4.12 -11.13
CA THR A 8 20.18 5.52 -11.46
C THR A 8 21.44 5.64 -12.30
N ALA A 9 22.50 4.91 -11.93
CA ALA A 9 23.74 4.84 -12.71
C ALA A 9 23.51 4.24 -14.11
N LEU A 10 22.75 3.15 -14.21
CA LEU A 10 22.40 2.54 -15.49
C LEU A 10 21.59 3.47 -16.39
N ALA A 11 20.56 4.14 -15.84
CA ALA A 11 19.75 5.09 -16.59
C ALA A 11 20.60 6.28 -17.07
N ALA A 12 21.48 6.81 -16.22
CA ALA A 12 22.35 7.93 -16.56
C ALA A 12 23.33 7.57 -17.69
N ILE A 13 24.02 6.43 -17.56
CA ILE A 13 24.99 5.98 -18.56
C ILE A 13 24.29 5.68 -19.89
N ALA A 14 23.14 5.00 -19.86
CA ALA A 14 22.37 4.71 -21.07
C ALA A 14 21.88 6.00 -21.76
N ALA A 15 21.43 7.00 -20.98
CA ALA A 15 21.03 8.29 -21.52
C ALA A 15 22.20 9.07 -22.14
N ILE A 16 23.37 9.09 -21.48
CA ILE A 16 24.57 9.77 -21.98
C ILE A 16 25.02 9.16 -23.31
N TYR A 17 25.16 7.82 -23.37
CA TYR A 17 25.58 7.17 -24.62
C TYR A 17 24.56 7.38 -25.73
N THR A 18 23.26 7.31 -25.43
CA THR A 18 22.21 7.55 -26.43
C THR A 18 22.26 8.98 -26.94
N ALA A 19 22.43 9.97 -26.06
CA ALA A 19 22.57 11.36 -26.46
C ALA A 19 23.83 11.59 -27.31
N TYR A 20 24.96 10.98 -26.92
CA TYR A 20 26.20 11.02 -27.68
C TYR A 20 26.05 10.46 -29.10
N TYR A 21 25.45 9.27 -29.25
CA TYR A 21 25.24 8.66 -30.57
C TYR A 21 24.24 9.40 -31.44
N LEU A 22 23.30 10.14 -30.82
CA LEU A 22 22.37 11.01 -31.53
C LEU A 22 22.96 12.41 -31.84
N GLY A 23 24.19 12.69 -31.43
CA GLY A 23 24.85 13.99 -31.64
C GLY A 23 24.24 15.13 -30.83
N LEU A 24 23.64 14.84 -29.66
CA LEU A 24 23.02 15.85 -28.80
C LEU A 24 24.06 16.47 -27.85
N GLU A 25 24.03 17.80 -27.71
CA GLU A 25 25.01 18.55 -26.93
C GLU A 25 24.35 19.40 -25.82
N PRO A 26 24.85 19.35 -24.57
CA PRO A 26 25.86 18.44 -24.05
C PRO A 26 25.23 17.08 -23.68
N ALA A 27 25.81 15.96 -24.14
CA ALA A 27 25.31 14.61 -23.86
C ALA A 27 25.19 14.30 -22.35
N LEU A 28 26.02 14.91 -21.50
CA LEU A 28 25.95 14.81 -20.05
C LEU A 28 24.64 15.33 -19.46
N SER A 29 23.96 16.26 -20.15
CA SER A 29 22.64 16.78 -19.75
C SER A 29 21.59 15.66 -19.69
N ALA A 30 21.59 14.77 -20.69
CA ALA A 30 20.68 13.63 -20.71
C ALA A 30 20.90 12.71 -19.50
N GLY A 31 22.17 12.53 -19.09
CA GLY A 31 22.52 11.84 -17.86
C GLY A 31 21.96 12.51 -16.60
N MET A 32 22.09 13.83 -16.48
CA MET A 32 21.55 14.60 -15.35
C MET A 32 20.02 14.48 -15.28
N LEU A 33 19.33 14.63 -16.42
CA LEU A 33 17.88 14.48 -16.54
C LEU A 33 17.44 13.05 -16.16
N ALA A 34 18.19 12.03 -16.57
CA ALA A 34 17.93 10.65 -16.20
C ALA A 34 18.08 10.43 -14.68
N ILE A 35 19.17 10.94 -14.07
CA ILE A 35 19.40 10.85 -12.61
C ILE A 35 18.23 11.45 -11.84
N LEU A 36 17.80 12.64 -12.24
CA LEU A 36 16.67 13.31 -11.59
C LEU A 36 15.36 12.53 -11.82
N GLY A 37 15.17 11.93 -13.00
CA GLY A 37 13.93 11.27 -13.44
C GLY A 37 13.66 9.89 -12.83
N VAL A 38 14.67 9.25 -12.23
CA VAL A 38 14.55 7.89 -11.68
C VAL A 38 13.74 7.89 -10.37
N GLU A 39 12.46 7.52 -10.49
CA GLU A 39 11.51 7.37 -9.36
C GLU A 39 11.52 5.99 -8.71
N VAL A 40 10.87 5.84 -7.56
CA VAL A 40 10.82 4.58 -6.80
C VAL A 40 9.86 3.53 -7.34
N THR A 41 8.77 3.90 -8.01
CA THR A 41 7.75 2.99 -8.56
C THR A 41 7.47 3.28 -10.02
N ARG A 42 6.97 2.30 -10.77
CA ARG A 42 6.67 2.46 -12.21
C ARG A 42 5.65 3.56 -12.46
N LYS A 43 4.53 3.52 -11.73
CA LYS A 43 3.45 4.51 -11.84
C LYS A 43 3.95 5.93 -11.53
N LYS A 44 4.72 6.08 -10.45
CA LYS A 44 5.32 7.37 -10.09
C LYS A 44 6.33 7.83 -11.15
N GLY A 45 7.15 6.92 -11.68
CA GLY A 45 8.09 7.19 -12.76
C GLY A 45 7.41 7.77 -13.99
N LEU A 46 6.34 7.13 -14.47
CA LEU A 46 5.61 7.60 -15.64
C LEU A 46 4.95 8.96 -15.40
N LYS A 47 4.29 9.15 -14.25
CA LYS A 47 3.65 10.43 -13.88
C LYS A 47 4.67 11.56 -13.72
N SER A 48 5.80 11.26 -13.09
CA SER A 48 6.88 12.22 -12.86
C SER A 48 7.55 12.59 -14.19
N ALA A 49 7.84 11.61 -15.06
CA ALA A 49 8.42 11.84 -16.37
C ALA A 49 7.50 12.71 -17.26
N SER A 50 6.19 12.43 -17.30
CA SER A 50 5.25 13.25 -18.07
C SER A 50 5.13 14.67 -17.53
N ALA A 51 5.03 14.83 -16.19
CA ALA A 51 4.99 16.14 -15.57
C ALA A 51 6.27 16.95 -15.84
N ARG A 52 7.44 16.31 -15.74
CA ARG A 52 8.75 16.93 -16.03
C ARG A 52 8.90 17.31 -17.49
N PHE A 53 8.46 16.46 -18.40
CA PHE A 53 8.50 16.75 -19.84
C PHE A 53 7.65 17.97 -20.16
N VAL A 54 6.38 17.99 -19.74
CA VAL A 54 5.47 19.12 -19.99
C VAL A 54 5.96 20.40 -19.32
N ALA A 55 6.42 20.32 -18.06
CA ALA A 55 6.97 21.47 -17.34
C ALA A 55 8.17 22.08 -18.07
N SER A 56 9.04 21.23 -18.59
CA SER A 56 10.26 21.65 -19.25
C SER A 56 10.00 22.27 -20.61
N VAL A 57 9.07 21.71 -21.38
CA VAL A 57 8.61 22.30 -22.66
C VAL A 57 7.94 23.66 -22.43
N LEU A 58 7.06 23.77 -21.43
CA LEU A 58 6.45 25.05 -21.07
C LEU A 58 7.49 26.06 -20.56
N GLY A 59 8.45 25.61 -19.74
CA GLY A 59 9.54 26.45 -19.26
C GLY A 59 10.42 26.97 -20.40
N LEU A 60 10.77 26.12 -21.36
CA LEU A 60 11.47 26.52 -22.58
C LEU A 60 10.68 27.56 -23.39
N PHE A 61 9.38 27.37 -23.54
CA PHE A 61 8.50 28.32 -24.23
C PHE A 61 8.49 29.69 -23.55
N PHE A 62 8.26 29.75 -22.24
CA PHE A 62 8.24 31.02 -21.50
C PHE A 62 9.63 31.66 -21.43
N ALA A 63 10.69 30.87 -21.23
CA ALA A 63 12.06 31.38 -21.22
C ALA A 63 12.45 31.97 -22.59
N SER A 64 12.05 31.31 -23.68
CA SER A 64 12.28 31.83 -25.03
C SER A 64 11.59 33.18 -25.24
N LEU A 65 10.34 33.34 -24.81
CA LEU A 65 9.63 34.61 -24.90
C LEU A 65 10.32 35.71 -24.07
N ILE A 66 10.66 35.41 -22.83
CA ILE A 66 11.25 36.37 -21.89
C ILE A 66 12.65 36.78 -22.34
N PHE A 67 13.53 35.84 -22.69
CA PHE A 67 14.90 36.15 -23.09
C PHE A 67 14.97 36.83 -24.46
N THR A 68 14.00 36.59 -25.36
CA THR A 68 13.91 37.33 -26.62
C THR A 68 13.51 38.78 -26.40
N VAL A 69 12.61 39.07 -25.44
CA VAL A 69 12.13 40.43 -25.16
C VAL A 69 13.09 41.23 -24.28
N PHE A 70 13.62 40.61 -23.22
CA PHE A 70 14.42 41.28 -22.20
C PHE A 70 15.93 41.04 -22.33
N GLY A 71 16.35 40.17 -23.24
CA GLY A 71 17.74 39.76 -23.41
C GLY A 71 18.22 38.74 -22.37
N PHE A 72 19.46 38.28 -22.56
CA PHE A 72 20.11 37.26 -21.73
C PHE A 72 20.83 37.86 -20.53
N HIS A 73 20.09 38.59 -19.68
CA HIS A 73 20.61 39.17 -18.44
C HIS A 73 20.18 38.37 -17.21
N TYR A 74 21.01 38.31 -16.17
CA TYR A 74 20.69 37.56 -14.95
C TYR A 74 19.37 37.99 -14.29
N TRP A 75 19.00 39.26 -14.36
CA TRP A 75 17.72 39.74 -13.83
C TRP A 75 16.50 39.23 -14.63
N ALA A 76 16.66 38.91 -15.93
CA ALA A 76 15.60 38.31 -16.74
C ALA A 76 15.24 36.89 -16.26
N VAL A 77 16.20 36.17 -15.67
CA VAL A 77 15.96 34.87 -15.02
C VAL A 77 15.02 35.02 -13.82
N ALA A 78 15.14 36.11 -13.04
CA ALA A 78 14.23 36.37 -11.93
C ALA A 78 12.79 36.60 -12.42
N ILE A 79 12.62 37.33 -13.53
CA ILE A 79 11.31 37.50 -14.18
C ILE A 79 10.75 36.16 -14.65
N TYR A 80 11.59 35.33 -15.29
CA TYR A 80 11.19 33.97 -15.69
C TYR A 80 10.68 33.16 -14.49
N ILE A 81 11.39 33.16 -13.35
CA ILE A 81 10.97 32.42 -12.16
C ILE A 81 9.63 32.96 -11.64
N LEU A 82 9.50 34.27 -11.50
CA LEU A 82 8.29 34.93 -10.99
C LEU A 82 7.05 34.67 -11.86
N VAL A 83 7.22 34.50 -13.17
CA VAL A 83 6.11 34.24 -14.09
C VAL A 83 5.84 32.74 -14.24
N SER A 84 6.88 31.96 -14.56
CA SER A 84 6.74 30.56 -14.97
C SER A 84 6.42 29.63 -13.79
N PHE A 85 6.98 29.86 -12.60
CA PHE A 85 6.77 28.94 -11.46
C PHE A 85 5.32 28.95 -10.95
N PRO A 86 4.64 30.11 -10.79
CA PRO A 86 3.21 30.13 -10.47
C PRO A 86 2.35 29.43 -11.52
N ILE A 87 2.66 29.60 -12.80
CA ILE A 87 1.96 28.94 -13.91
C ILE A 87 2.12 27.42 -13.81
N LEU A 88 3.37 26.93 -13.74
CA LEU A 88 3.69 25.51 -13.59
C LEU A 88 3.02 24.88 -12.36
N SER A 89 3.00 25.61 -11.24
CA SER A 89 2.34 25.17 -10.00
C SER A 89 0.82 25.05 -10.15
N ARG A 90 0.16 25.98 -10.86
CA ARG A 90 -1.28 25.91 -11.16
C ARG A 90 -1.63 24.70 -12.02
N PHE A 91 -0.76 24.30 -12.93
CA PHE A 91 -0.93 23.08 -13.74
C PHE A 91 -0.54 21.78 -13.01
N GLN A 92 -0.25 21.83 -11.70
CA GLN A 92 0.20 20.69 -10.90
C GLN A 92 1.51 20.04 -11.38
N LEU A 93 2.36 20.79 -12.09
CA LEU A 93 3.62 20.33 -12.66
C LEU A 93 4.83 20.53 -11.73
N LYS A 94 4.60 20.46 -10.41
CA LYS A 94 5.62 20.80 -9.39
C LYS A 94 6.87 19.93 -9.49
N ASP A 95 6.69 18.64 -9.79
CA ASP A 95 7.79 17.67 -9.95
C ASP A 95 8.72 18.02 -11.12
N GLY A 96 8.27 18.87 -12.05
CA GLY A 96 8.98 19.30 -13.25
C GLY A 96 9.69 20.65 -13.17
N ILE A 97 9.53 21.40 -12.07
CA ILE A 97 10.11 22.75 -11.93
C ILE A 97 11.65 22.70 -11.97
N ILE A 98 12.24 21.75 -11.24
CA ILE A 98 13.71 21.62 -11.17
C ILE A 98 14.28 21.22 -12.54
N THR A 99 13.67 20.22 -13.20
CA THR A 99 14.13 19.79 -14.53
C THR A 99 13.96 20.88 -15.57
N SER A 100 12.87 21.65 -15.49
CA SER A 100 12.63 22.80 -16.36
C SER A 100 13.71 23.87 -16.17
N ALA A 101 14.11 24.17 -14.94
CA ALA A 101 15.16 25.15 -14.66
C ALA A 101 16.51 24.77 -15.27
N VAL A 102 16.90 23.49 -15.22
CA VAL A 102 18.17 23.00 -15.83
C VAL A 102 18.24 23.38 -17.31
N ILE A 103 17.15 23.13 -18.04
CA ILE A 103 17.08 23.38 -19.48
C ILE A 103 17.00 24.87 -19.79
N VAL A 104 16.28 25.63 -18.98
CA VAL A 104 16.24 27.09 -19.12
C VAL A 104 17.61 27.71 -18.88
N PHE A 105 18.40 27.14 -17.97
CA PHE A 105 19.78 27.58 -17.78
C PHE A 105 20.68 27.23 -18.95
N HIS A 106 20.48 26.09 -19.62
CA HIS A 106 21.17 25.80 -20.87
C HIS A 106 20.84 26.83 -21.95
N LEU A 107 19.55 27.15 -22.12
CA LEU A 107 19.11 28.21 -23.03
C LEU A 107 19.75 29.55 -22.68
N PHE A 108 19.78 29.90 -21.40
CA PHE A 108 20.40 31.12 -20.92
C PHE A 108 21.90 31.18 -21.24
N THR A 109 22.65 30.09 -20.99
CA THR A 109 24.08 30.02 -21.29
C THR A 109 24.40 30.00 -22.78
N HIS A 110 23.51 29.43 -23.60
CA HIS A 110 23.65 29.47 -25.06
C HIS A 110 23.48 30.89 -25.61
N GLY A 111 22.75 31.76 -24.93
CA GLY A 111 22.70 33.19 -25.22
C GLY A 111 21.87 33.59 -26.45
N GLN A 112 21.21 32.63 -27.10
CA GLN A 112 20.33 32.87 -28.24
C GLN A 112 19.22 31.79 -28.34
N VAL A 113 18.05 32.19 -28.85
CA VAL A 113 16.92 31.29 -29.09
C VAL A 113 16.94 30.86 -30.55
N THR A 114 17.34 29.61 -30.83
CA THR A 114 17.31 29.02 -32.18
C THR A 114 16.49 27.74 -32.20
N ALA A 115 15.83 27.47 -33.33
CA ALA A 115 15.01 26.26 -33.47
C ALA A 115 15.84 24.97 -33.32
N SER A 116 17.09 24.96 -33.80
CA SER A 116 18.02 23.85 -33.62
C SER A 116 18.34 23.59 -32.14
N PHE A 117 18.59 24.65 -31.36
CA PHE A 117 18.87 24.53 -29.94
C PHE A 117 17.65 24.03 -29.16
N LEU A 118 16.46 24.56 -29.45
CA LEU A 118 15.22 24.09 -28.82
C LEU A 118 14.94 22.61 -29.15
N GLY A 119 15.18 22.19 -30.39
CA GLY A 119 15.07 20.79 -30.80
C GLY A 119 16.04 19.89 -30.03
N ASN A 120 17.29 20.32 -29.88
CA ASN A 120 18.29 19.60 -29.09
C ASN A 120 17.87 19.42 -27.62
N GLU A 121 17.39 20.47 -26.96
CA GLU A 121 16.93 20.37 -25.56
C GLU A 121 15.70 19.47 -25.38
N ILE A 122 14.77 19.49 -26.34
CA ILE A 122 13.61 18.57 -26.33
C ILE A 122 14.05 17.12 -26.52
N LEU A 123 15.05 16.86 -27.38
CA LEU A 123 15.61 15.53 -27.57
C LEU A 123 16.39 15.06 -26.33
N LEU A 124 17.14 15.94 -25.67
CA LEU A 124 17.83 15.63 -24.40
C LEU A 124 16.82 15.24 -23.30
N LEU A 125 15.69 15.94 -23.20
CA LEU A 125 14.56 15.55 -22.35
C LEU A 125 14.03 14.17 -22.67
N PHE A 126 13.76 13.91 -23.95
CA PHE A 126 13.20 12.65 -24.39
C PHE A 126 14.13 11.48 -24.07
N VAL A 127 15.44 11.64 -24.34
CA VAL A 127 16.46 10.62 -24.05
C VAL A 127 16.63 10.44 -22.54
N GLY A 128 16.84 11.51 -21.78
CA GLY A 128 17.08 11.44 -20.34
C GLY A 128 15.89 10.86 -19.55
N LEU A 129 14.70 11.44 -19.73
CA LEU A 129 13.49 10.97 -19.06
C LEU A 129 13.01 9.61 -19.62
N GLY A 130 13.27 9.35 -20.91
CA GLY A 130 12.97 8.08 -21.55
C GLY A 130 13.74 6.93 -20.92
N TRP A 131 15.06 7.05 -20.78
CA TRP A 131 15.88 6.03 -20.13
C TRP A 131 15.58 5.87 -18.64
N ALA A 132 15.32 6.96 -17.91
CA ALA A 132 14.85 6.89 -16.53
C ALA A 132 13.56 6.06 -16.40
N THR A 133 12.62 6.25 -17.32
CA THR A 133 11.35 5.52 -17.35
C THR A 133 11.54 4.06 -17.77
N ALA A 134 12.35 3.80 -18.81
CA ALA A 134 12.62 2.47 -19.32
C ALA A 134 13.28 1.57 -18.26
N ILE A 135 14.31 2.07 -17.57
CA ILE A 135 14.99 1.33 -16.51
C ILE A 135 14.05 1.08 -15.32
N ASN A 136 13.23 2.07 -14.94
CA ASN A 136 12.21 1.87 -13.91
C ASN A 136 11.19 0.79 -14.30
N PHE A 137 10.87 0.66 -15.58
CA PHE A 137 9.99 -0.38 -16.07
C PHE A 137 10.65 -1.76 -16.00
N ILE A 138 11.91 -1.89 -16.39
CA ILE A 138 12.62 -3.18 -16.42
C ILE A 138 12.93 -3.72 -15.03
N TYR A 139 13.42 -2.88 -14.11
CA TYR A 139 14.07 -3.34 -12.87
C TYR A 139 13.13 -3.43 -11.65
N MET A 140 11.81 -3.25 -11.82
CA MET A 140 10.87 -3.26 -10.69
C MET A 140 10.53 -4.70 -10.26
N PRO A 141 10.90 -5.15 -9.04
CA PRO A 141 10.59 -6.50 -8.58
C PRO A 141 9.09 -6.69 -8.37
N LYS A 142 8.62 -7.92 -8.59
CA LYS A 142 7.28 -8.34 -8.22
C LYS A 142 7.28 -8.69 -6.74
N ASP A 143 6.80 -7.77 -5.88
CA ASP A 143 6.76 -7.96 -4.42
C ASP A 143 5.74 -9.03 -3.95
N GLU A 144 5.21 -9.86 -4.84
CA GLU A 144 4.15 -10.83 -4.54
C GLU A 144 4.63 -11.95 -3.61
N LYS A 145 5.84 -12.48 -3.81
CA LYS A 145 6.43 -13.47 -2.91
C LYS A 145 6.66 -12.91 -1.51
N GLU A 146 7.09 -11.65 -1.43
CA GLU A 146 7.29 -10.98 -0.14
C GLU A 146 5.95 -10.75 0.57
N LEU A 147 4.91 -10.32 -0.15
CA LEU A 147 3.58 -10.12 0.42
C LEU A 147 2.96 -11.45 0.92
N LEU A 148 3.18 -12.56 0.22
CA LEU A 148 2.79 -13.90 0.69
C LEU A 148 3.54 -14.29 1.98
N ALA A 149 4.84 -14.00 2.07
CA ALA A 149 5.61 -14.25 3.29
C ALA A 149 5.11 -13.39 4.47
N VAL A 150 4.84 -12.10 4.23
CA VAL A 150 4.26 -11.18 5.24
C VAL A 150 2.89 -11.68 5.71
N ARG A 151 2.04 -12.14 4.78
CA ARG A 151 0.75 -12.76 5.11
C ARG A 151 0.92 -14.00 6.00
N SER A 152 1.84 -14.89 5.66
CA SER A 152 2.10 -16.10 6.45
C SER A 152 2.57 -15.78 7.86
N GLN A 153 3.47 -14.78 8.01
CA GLN A 153 3.93 -14.30 9.32
C GLN A 153 2.77 -13.72 10.15
N LEU A 154 1.91 -12.92 9.52
CA LEU A 154 0.73 -12.36 10.19
C LEU A 154 -0.24 -13.45 10.66
N GLU A 155 -0.54 -14.43 9.81
CA GLU A 155 -1.44 -15.54 10.12
C GLU A 155 -0.88 -16.42 11.24
N HIS A 156 0.44 -16.56 11.33
CA HIS A 156 1.09 -17.20 12.47
C HIS A 156 0.89 -16.40 13.76
N ALA A 157 1.17 -15.09 13.76
CA ALA A 157 1.00 -14.24 14.94
C ALA A 157 -0.45 -14.24 15.45
N LEU A 158 -1.43 -14.09 14.55
CA LEU A 158 -2.86 -14.17 14.90
C LEU A 158 -3.25 -15.55 15.43
N SER A 159 -2.73 -16.63 14.82
CA SER A 159 -2.94 -17.99 15.31
C SER A 159 -2.39 -18.19 16.72
N THR A 160 -1.23 -17.61 17.05
CA THR A 160 -0.67 -17.67 18.39
C THR A 160 -1.56 -16.91 19.37
N ILE A 161 -1.96 -15.68 19.05
CA ILE A 161 -2.85 -14.87 19.90
C ILE A 161 -4.11 -15.65 20.29
N PHE A 162 -4.80 -16.26 19.31
CA PHE A 162 -6.01 -17.03 19.62
C PHE A 162 -5.76 -18.25 20.52
N ARG A 163 -4.60 -18.91 20.38
CA ARG A 163 -4.22 -20.03 21.26
C ARG A 163 -3.92 -19.57 22.68
N GLU A 164 -3.21 -18.45 22.82
CA GLU A 164 -2.92 -17.86 24.14
C GLU A 164 -4.21 -17.42 24.84
N MET A 165 -5.14 -16.79 24.11
CA MET A 165 -6.46 -16.45 24.66
C MET A 165 -7.25 -17.69 25.10
N ALA A 166 -7.22 -18.76 24.32
CA ALA A 166 -7.85 -20.03 24.68
C ALA A 166 -7.20 -20.64 25.95
N ALA A 167 -5.87 -20.58 26.06
CA ALA A 167 -5.15 -21.04 27.25
C ALA A 167 -5.55 -20.23 28.50
N THR A 168 -5.63 -18.90 28.40
CA THR A 168 -6.07 -18.03 29.51
C THR A 168 -7.51 -18.32 29.95
N LEU A 169 -8.43 -18.64 29.03
CA LEU A 169 -9.80 -19.02 29.41
C LEU A 169 -9.85 -20.37 30.15
N ARG A 170 -8.95 -21.29 29.83
CA ARG A 170 -8.87 -22.62 30.48
C ARG A 170 -8.15 -22.57 31.82
N ASP A 171 -7.17 -21.68 31.93
CA ASP A 171 -6.36 -21.42 33.11
C ASP A 171 -6.12 -19.89 33.27
N PRO A 172 -6.93 -19.21 34.10
CA PRO A 172 -6.77 -17.77 34.36
C PRO A 172 -5.42 -17.37 34.96
N ALA A 173 -4.64 -18.33 35.50
CA ALA A 173 -3.28 -18.07 35.99
C ALA A 173 -2.21 -18.10 34.87
N HIS A 174 -2.59 -18.45 33.64
CA HIS A 174 -1.70 -18.51 32.49
C HIS A 174 -1.08 -17.15 32.18
N LEU A 175 0.24 -17.09 32.17
CA LEU A 175 1.00 -15.87 31.91
C LEU A 175 1.37 -15.77 30.43
N TRP A 176 0.80 -14.77 29.76
CA TRP A 176 1.14 -14.40 28.38
C TRP A 176 1.58 -12.94 28.31
N ASN A 177 2.67 -12.69 27.57
CA ASN A 177 3.29 -11.37 27.49
C ASN A 177 2.68 -10.44 26.41
N GLY A 178 1.80 -10.94 25.55
CA GLY A 178 1.15 -10.14 24.50
C GLY A 178 2.05 -9.70 23.33
N SER A 179 3.28 -10.21 23.22
CA SER A 179 4.27 -9.74 22.24
C SER A 179 3.80 -9.86 20.78
N GLU A 180 2.97 -10.86 20.50
CA GLU A 180 2.39 -11.15 19.19
C GLU A 180 1.44 -10.05 18.71
N LEU A 181 0.83 -9.26 19.62
CA LEU A 181 -0.04 -8.14 19.25
C LEU A 181 0.76 -7.00 18.63
N LEU A 182 1.89 -6.66 19.25
CA LEU A 182 2.80 -5.65 18.75
C LEU A 182 3.39 -6.09 17.40
N GLU A 183 3.76 -7.37 17.31
CA GLU A 183 4.29 -7.94 16.07
C GLU A 183 3.23 -7.96 14.96
N ALA A 184 1.99 -8.39 15.24
CA ALA A 184 0.90 -8.36 14.28
C ALA A 184 0.60 -6.93 13.78
N HIS A 185 0.59 -5.93 14.69
CA HIS A 185 0.41 -4.54 14.31
C HIS A 185 1.52 -4.05 13.37
N ARG A 186 2.78 -4.35 13.69
CA ARG A 186 3.94 -3.99 12.87
C ARG A 186 3.88 -4.65 11.49
N ILE A 187 3.57 -5.95 11.43
CA ILE A 187 3.44 -6.71 10.19
C ILE A 187 2.32 -6.13 9.31
N ILE A 188 1.17 -5.75 9.88
CA ILE A 188 0.05 -5.13 9.16
C ILE A 188 0.48 -3.79 8.55
N GLU A 189 1.14 -2.92 9.32
CA GLU A 189 1.61 -1.61 8.82
C GLU A 189 2.63 -1.75 7.68
N ASP A 190 3.62 -2.64 7.86
CA ASP A 190 4.63 -2.90 6.84
C ASP A 190 4.00 -3.54 5.59
N GLY A 191 3.09 -4.49 5.77
CA GLY A 191 2.34 -5.13 4.71
C GLY A 191 1.46 -4.16 3.91
N ALA A 192 0.76 -3.25 4.60
CA ALA A 192 -0.04 -2.20 3.97
C ALA A 192 0.84 -1.28 3.10
N LYS A 193 1.97 -0.81 3.61
CA LYS A 193 2.92 0.02 2.84
C LYS A 193 3.48 -0.73 1.63
N ARG A 194 3.83 -2.01 1.78
CA ARG A 194 4.31 -2.87 0.68
C ARG A 194 3.22 -3.11 -0.37
N SER A 195 1.97 -3.29 0.06
CA SER A 195 0.84 -3.52 -0.85
C SER A 195 0.60 -2.34 -1.80
N ILE A 196 0.71 -1.11 -1.29
CA ILE A 196 0.61 0.12 -2.09
C ILE A 196 1.75 0.18 -3.11
N ARG A 197 2.98 -0.08 -2.67
CA ARG A 197 4.15 -0.11 -3.58
C ARG A 197 3.98 -1.17 -4.67
N ASN A 198 3.52 -2.36 -4.31
CA ASN A 198 3.25 -3.43 -5.27
C ASN A 198 2.20 -3.00 -6.30
N ALA A 199 1.12 -2.36 -5.86
CA ALA A 199 0.07 -1.84 -6.74
C ALA A 199 0.61 -0.77 -7.71
N GLU A 200 1.51 0.11 -7.26
CA GLU A 200 2.16 1.11 -8.12
C GLU A 200 3.17 0.53 -9.13
N ASN A 201 3.59 -0.73 -8.92
CA ASN A 201 4.54 -1.45 -9.76
C ASN A 201 3.88 -2.40 -10.75
N ARG A 202 2.59 -2.69 -10.58
CA ARG A 202 1.82 -3.48 -11.54
C ARG A 202 1.77 -2.80 -12.89
N LEU A 203 1.75 -3.62 -13.93
CA LEU A 203 1.71 -3.14 -15.30
C LEU A 203 0.29 -2.64 -15.61
N TRP A 204 0.16 -1.63 -16.46
CA TRP A 204 -1.10 -0.97 -16.78
C TRP A 204 -2.14 -1.90 -17.44
N TYR A 205 -1.70 -3.03 -18.01
CA TYR A 205 -2.54 -4.09 -18.57
C TYR A 205 -2.86 -5.22 -17.59
N GLN A 206 -2.27 -5.20 -16.38
CA GLN A 206 -2.64 -6.14 -15.32
C GLN A 206 -3.80 -5.54 -14.55
N GLU A 207 -4.91 -6.29 -14.44
CA GLU A 207 -6.07 -5.94 -13.63
C GLU A 207 -5.65 -5.38 -12.25
N PRO A 208 -6.21 -4.24 -11.80
CA PRO A 208 -5.98 -3.72 -10.46
C PRO A 208 -6.46 -4.72 -9.42
N SER A 209 -5.56 -5.58 -8.94
CA SER A 209 -5.90 -6.47 -7.84
C SER A 209 -5.92 -5.64 -6.55
N SER A 210 -7.13 -5.26 -6.13
CA SER A 210 -7.39 -4.66 -4.82
C SER A 210 -7.18 -5.65 -3.66
N TYR A 211 -6.66 -6.86 -3.94
CA TYR A 211 -6.52 -7.94 -2.96
C TYR A 211 -5.62 -7.55 -1.80
N TRP A 212 -4.38 -7.12 -2.06
CA TRP A 212 -3.40 -6.87 -0.98
C TRP A 212 -3.77 -5.68 -0.10
N PRO A 213 -4.14 -4.49 -0.65
CA PRO A 213 -4.62 -3.40 0.19
C PRO A 213 -5.87 -3.78 1.00
N GLY A 214 -6.83 -4.47 0.38
CA GLY A 214 -8.03 -4.94 1.07
C GLY A 214 -7.73 -5.97 2.16
N TYR A 215 -6.77 -6.88 1.92
CA TYR A 215 -6.34 -7.89 2.89
C TYR A 215 -5.75 -7.23 4.15
N PHE A 216 -4.81 -6.29 4.02
CA PHE A 216 -4.20 -5.67 5.19
C PHE A 216 -5.17 -4.74 5.93
N GLU A 217 -6.11 -4.11 5.23
CA GLU A 217 -7.18 -3.33 5.87
C GLU A 217 -8.15 -4.23 6.65
N MET A 218 -8.54 -5.37 6.07
CA MET A 218 -9.33 -6.39 6.76
C MET A 218 -8.62 -6.86 8.03
N ARG A 219 -7.31 -7.18 7.93
CA ARG A 219 -6.52 -7.65 9.08
C ARG A 219 -6.33 -6.58 10.16
N ARG A 220 -6.24 -5.29 9.78
CA ARG A 220 -6.23 -4.15 10.73
C ARG A 220 -7.50 -4.11 11.57
N GLN A 221 -8.66 -4.22 10.93
CA GLN A 221 -9.96 -4.23 11.61
C GLN A 221 -10.12 -5.46 12.51
N GLN A 222 -9.65 -6.61 12.04
CA GLN A 222 -9.62 -7.84 12.83
C GLN A 222 -8.74 -7.74 14.08
N LEU A 223 -7.56 -7.11 13.97
CA LEU A 223 -6.68 -6.88 15.12
C LEU A 223 -7.35 -5.97 16.16
N TYR A 224 -8.12 -4.97 15.73
CA TYR A 224 -8.90 -4.14 16.64
C TYR A 224 -9.94 -4.97 17.42
N SER A 225 -10.70 -5.85 16.76
CA SER A 225 -11.61 -6.77 17.46
C SER A 225 -10.88 -7.68 18.45
N ILE A 226 -9.69 -8.18 18.09
CA ILE A 226 -8.85 -8.97 19.01
C ILE A 226 -8.47 -8.15 20.25
N GLN A 227 -8.08 -6.88 20.11
CA GLN A 227 -7.77 -6.02 21.25
C GLN A 227 -9.00 -5.81 22.16
N GLN A 228 -10.20 -5.73 21.60
CA GLN A 228 -11.43 -5.68 22.41
C GLN A 228 -11.66 -7.03 23.14
N MET A 229 -11.51 -8.16 22.45
CA MET A 229 -11.61 -9.49 23.09
C MET A 229 -10.65 -9.64 24.27
N LEU A 230 -9.43 -9.12 24.16
CA LEU A 230 -8.44 -9.16 25.24
C LEU A 230 -8.83 -8.32 26.45
N SER A 231 -9.50 -7.20 26.21
CA SER A 231 -10.01 -6.35 27.29
C SER A 231 -11.08 -7.09 28.10
N GLU A 232 -11.95 -7.83 27.41
CA GLU A 232 -12.96 -8.70 28.06
C GLU A 232 -12.34 -9.93 28.72
N LEU A 233 -11.34 -10.54 28.08
CA LEU A 233 -10.62 -11.70 28.62
C LEU A 233 -9.97 -11.40 29.98
N ALA A 234 -9.43 -10.20 30.15
CA ALA A 234 -8.81 -9.76 31.41
C ALA A 234 -9.80 -9.69 32.58
N LEU A 235 -11.11 -9.64 32.32
CA LEU A 235 -12.17 -9.65 33.34
C LEU A 235 -12.55 -11.07 33.77
N VAL A 236 -12.08 -12.10 33.06
CA VAL A 236 -12.37 -13.51 33.36
C VAL A 236 -11.29 -14.07 34.30
N TYR A 237 -11.44 -13.81 35.59
CA TYR A 237 -10.45 -14.20 36.62
C TYR A 237 -10.68 -15.60 37.22
N GLU A 238 -11.78 -16.27 36.85
CA GLU A 238 -12.11 -17.63 37.30
C GLU A 238 -12.46 -18.54 36.11
N LYS A 239 -12.30 -19.85 36.30
CA LYS A 239 -12.67 -20.84 35.30
C LYS A 239 -14.17 -21.06 35.28
N TRP A 240 -14.78 -20.91 34.10
CA TRP A 240 -16.21 -21.15 33.89
C TRP A 240 -16.45 -22.13 32.74
N PRO A 241 -17.51 -22.97 32.81
CA PRO A 241 -17.83 -23.94 31.74
C PRO A 241 -17.96 -23.29 30.36
N GLN A 242 -18.55 -22.10 30.29
CA GLN A 242 -18.71 -21.32 29.06
C GLN A 242 -17.37 -20.84 28.49
N GLY A 243 -16.38 -20.58 29.37
CA GLY A 243 -15.02 -20.23 28.98
C GLY A 243 -14.34 -21.34 28.19
N GLU A 244 -14.59 -22.61 28.53
CA GLU A 244 -14.05 -23.76 27.79
C GLU A 244 -14.60 -23.80 26.35
N LEU A 245 -15.90 -23.58 26.18
CA LEU A 245 -16.51 -23.58 24.85
C LEU A 245 -16.01 -22.43 23.96
N ILE A 246 -15.78 -21.26 24.57
CA ILE A 246 -15.15 -20.13 23.88
C ILE A 246 -13.69 -20.44 23.57
N ALA A 247 -12.95 -21.12 24.46
CA ALA A 247 -11.57 -21.55 24.19
C ALA A 247 -11.49 -22.49 22.99
N GLU A 248 -12.41 -23.46 22.86
CA GLU A 248 -12.52 -24.32 21.68
C GLU A 248 -12.78 -23.52 20.39
N LEU A 249 -13.68 -22.53 20.46
CA LEU A 249 -13.92 -21.61 19.34
C LEU A 249 -12.65 -20.83 18.95
N LEU A 250 -11.90 -20.31 19.92
CA LEU A 250 -10.66 -19.58 19.66
C LEU A 250 -9.56 -20.49 19.06
N GLU A 251 -9.41 -21.73 19.55
CA GLU A 251 -8.50 -22.71 18.93
C GLU A 251 -8.90 -23.03 17.49
N ARG A 252 -10.20 -23.12 17.22
CA ARG A 252 -10.70 -23.29 15.86
C ARG A 252 -10.32 -22.10 14.98
N LEU A 253 -10.51 -20.87 15.46
CA LEU A 253 -10.10 -19.65 14.76
C LEU A 253 -8.59 -19.59 14.50
N ALA A 254 -7.78 -20.09 15.44
CA ALA A 254 -6.34 -20.22 15.26
C ALA A 254 -5.96 -21.12 14.08
N GLY A 255 -6.74 -22.16 13.79
CA GLY A 255 -6.60 -22.97 12.59
C GLY A 255 -7.13 -22.25 11.34
N ASP A 256 -8.34 -21.72 11.42
CA ASP A 256 -9.05 -21.14 10.27
C ASP A 256 -8.38 -19.85 9.76
N VAL A 257 -7.64 -19.10 10.59
CA VAL A 257 -6.93 -17.88 10.18
C VAL A 257 -5.88 -18.12 9.08
N LYS A 258 -5.34 -19.35 9.02
CA LYS A 258 -4.37 -19.82 8.03
C LYS A 258 -5.02 -20.34 6.74
N SER A 259 -6.34 -20.57 6.76
CA SER A 259 -7.09 -21.07 5.61
C SER A 259 -7.49 -19.92 4.68
N GLU A 260 -7.25 -20.09 3.38
CA GLU A 260 -7.75 -19.15 2.37
C GLU A 260 -9.29 -19.20 2.29
N VAL A 261 -9.85 -20.40 2.48
CA VAL A 261 -11.25 -20.72 2.28
C VAL A 261 -12.05 -20.50 3.56
N TYR A 262 -13.13 -19.75 3.41
CA TYR A 262 -14.12 -19.52 4.46
C TYR A 262 -15.03 -20.74 4.63
N GLN A 263 -15.05 -21.37 5.80
CA GLN A 263 -15.83 -22.61 6.04
C GLN A 263 -17.13 -22.41 6.83
N GLY A 264 -17.43 -21.20 7.33
CA GLY A 264 -18.68 -20.90 8.06
C GLY A 264 -18.88 -21.61 9.41
N LYS A 265 -18.03 -22.58 9.77
CA LYS A 265 -18.16 -23.36 11.00
C LYS A 265 -18.03 -22.51 12.27
N ALA A 266 -17.10 -21.54 12.28
CA ALA A 266 -16.93 -20.64 13.42
C ALA A 266 -18.16 -19.74 13.66
N GLU A 267 -18.86 -19.29 12.62
CA GLU A 267 -20.13 -18.56 12.78
C GLU A 267 -21.21 -19.45 13.41
N GLY A 268 -21.28 -20.72 13.01
CA GLY A 268 -22.19 -21.70 13.61
C GLY A 268 -21.92 -21.87 15.11
N MET A 269 -20.66 -22.07 15.49
CA MET A 269 -20.24 -22.16 16.90
C MET A 269 -20.59 -20.90 17.69
N VAL A 270 -20.37 -19.71 17.10
CA VAL A 270 -20.76 -18.43 17.72
C VAL A 270 -22.28 -18.38 17.93
N PHE A 271 -23.07 -18.75 16.93
CA PHE A 271 -24.53 -18.76 17.02
C PHE A 271 -25.04 -19.70 18.11
N ASP A 272 -24.50 -20.93 18.14
CA ASP A 272 -24.87 -21.94 19.13
C ASP A 272 -24.49 -21.51 20.55
N LEU A 273 -23.32 -20.89 20.71
CA LEU A 273 -22.88 -20.32 22.00
C LEU A 273 -23.77 -19.13 22.42
N MET A 274 -24.07 -18.20 21.52
CA MET A 274 -24.96 -17.08 21.84
C MET A 274 -26.35 -17.57 22.27
N ARG A 275 -26.84 -18.65 21.66
CA ARG A 275 -28.09 -19.30 22.06
C ARG A 275 -27.99 -19.92 23.44
N SER A 276 -26.92 -20.66 23.73
CA SER A 276 -26.75 -21.28 25.04
C SER A 276 -26.72 -20.23 26.17
N PHE A 277 -26.07 -19.08 25.97
CA PHE A 277 -26.10 -17.95 26.92
C PHE A 277 -27.50 -17.41 27.20
N ARG A 278 -28.43 -17.44 26.23
CA ARG A 278 -29.81 -16.98 26.41
C ARG A 278 -30.70 -17.97 27.16
N GLU A 279 -30.37 -19.26 27.07
CA GLU A 279 -31.15 -20.35 27.68
C GLU A 279 -30.73 -20.62 29.14
N MET A 280 -29.63 -20.02 29.62
CA MET A 280 -29.16 -20.16 31.00
C MET A 280 -30.11 -19.50 32.02
N GLU A 281 -30.14 -20.04 33.25
CA GLU A 281 -30.71 -19.36 34.41
C GLU A 281 -30.03 -18.00 34.62
N LEU A 282 -30.79 -17.03 35.17
CA LEU A 282 -30.24 -15.73 35.56
C LEU A 282 -29.08 -15.90 36.56
N PRO A 283 -28.06 -15.05 36.50
CA PRO A 283 -26.96 -15.05 37.47
C PRO A 283 -27.49 -14.93 38.90
N LYS A 284 -27.00 -15.78 39.80
CA LYS A 284 -27.39 -15.79 41.22
C LYS A 284 -26.52 -14.85 42.05
N THR A 285 -25.30 -14.57 41.58
CA THR A 285 -24.37 -13.62 42.22
C THR A 285 -23.89 -12.54 41.25
N ARG A 286 -23.29 -11.50 41.81
CA ARG A 286 -22.74 -10.38 41.02
C ARG A 286 -21.49 -10.82 40.27
N GLU A 287 -20.65 -11.64 40.89
CA GLU A 287 -19.44 -12.21 40.30
C GLU A 287 -19.80 -13.07 39.08
N GLU A 288 -20.84 -13.90 39.21
CA GLU A 288 -21.37 -14.69 38.10
C GLU A 288 -21.92 -13.81 36.98
N PHE A 289 -22.60 -12.70 37.32
CA PHE A 289 -23.08 -11.73 36.32
C PHE A 289 -21.91 -11.08 35.57
N GLU A 290 -20.89 -10.59 36.28
CA GLU A 290 -19.76 -9.88 35.70
C GLU A 290 -18.96 -10.80 34.76
N ILE A 291 -18.67 -12.03 35.16
CA ILE A 291 -17.93 -12.99 34.33
C ILE A 291 -18.75 -13.42 33.11
N ARG A 292 -20.04 -13.72 33.28
CA ARG A 292 -20.91 -14.07 32.15
C ARG A 292 -21.06 -12.91 31.17
N ALA A 293 -21.14 -11.67 31.65
CA ALA A 293 -21.19 -10.48 30.81
C ALA A 293 -19.90 -10.29 30.00
N ALA A 294 -18.73 -10.49 30.61
CA ALA A 294 -17.44 -10.45 29.93
C ALA A 294 -17.34 -11.53 28.84
N LEU A 295 -17.71 -12.78 29.15
CA LEU A 295 -17.69 -13.88 28.18
C LEU A 295 -18.66 -13.66 27.01
N LEU A 296 -19.86 -13.13 27.28
CA LEU A 296 -20.82 -12.79 26.23
C LEU A 296 -20.31 -11.64 25.35
N THR A 297 -19.67 -10.63 25.94
CA THR A 297 -19.09 -9.50 25.20
C THR A 297 -17.91 -9.95 24.35
N LEU A 298 -17.04 -10.82 24.88
CA LEU A 298 -15.97 -11.48 24.14
C LEU A 298 -16.53 -12.23 22.92
N LEU A 299 -17.63 -12.98 23.09
CA LEU A 299 -18.29 -13.68 21.99
C LEU A 299 -18.83 -12.72 20.91
N HIS A 300 -19.38 -11.57 21.29
CA HIS A 300 -19.79 -10.53 20.34
C HIS A 300 -18.60 -9.90 19.60
N GLU A 301 -17.43 -9.79 20.23
CA GLU A 301 -16.22 -9.35 19.53
C GLU A 301 -15.72 -10.41 18.54
N VAL A 302 -15.85 -11.70 18.87
CA VAL A 302 -15.55 -12.80 17.94
C VAL A 302 -16.48 -12.74 16.71
N ASP A 303 -17.78 -12.49 16.90
CA ASP A 303 -18.72 -12.28 15.80
C ASP A 303 -18.31 -11.09 14.91
N ARG A 304 -17.91 -9.97 15.53
CA ARG A 304 -17.38 -8.80 14.80
C ARG A 304 -16.14 -9.14 13.99
N TYR A 305 -15.20 -9.88 14.56
CA TYR A 305 -14.00 -10.36 13.85
C TYR A 305 -14.34 -11.21 12.61
N LEU A 306 -15.34 -12.09 12.71
CA LEU A 306 -15.81 -12.92 11.60
C LEU A 306 -16.56 -12.08 10.54
N ALA A 307 -17.38 -11.12 10.98
CA ALA A 307 -18.13 -10.24 10.09
C ALA A 307 -17.23 -9.37 9.20
N VAL A 308 -16.06 -8.95 9.69
CA VAL A 308 -15.05 -8.23 8.88
C VAL A 308 -14.61 -9.07 7.67
N ALA A 309 -14.34 -10.37 7.88
CA ALA A 309 -13.96 -11.26 6.78
C ALA A 309 -15.11 -11.46 5.77
N LYS A 310 -16.36 -11.55 6.25
CA LYS A 310 -17.55 -11.72 5.41
C LYS A 310 -17.86 -10.52 4.52
N ARG A 311 -17.58 -9.30 5.00
CA ARG A 311 -17.78 -8.05 4.23
C ARG A 311 -16.72 -7.87 3.13
N MET A 312 -15.50 -8.38 3.34
CA MET A 312 -14.37 -8.15 2.42
C MET A 312 -14.00 -9.34 1.53
N LYS A 313 -14.36 -10.59 1.89
CA LYS A 313 -14.19 -11.75 0.99
C LYS A 313 -15.34 -11.81 -0.04
N LYS A 314 -15.01 -12.05 -1.32
CA LYS A 314 -16.02 -12.41 -2.34
C LYS A 314 -16.85 -13.57 -1.80
N LYS A 315 -18.19 -13.43 -1.81
CA LYS A 315 -19.10 -14.52 -1.47
C LYS A 315 -18.72 -15.76 -2.31
N PRO A 316 -18.69 -16.97 -1.74
CA PRO A 316 -18.54 -18.18 -2.54
C PRO A 316 -19.61 -18.18 -3.64
N ALA A 317 -19.23 -18.59 -4.85
CA ALA A 317 -20.21 -18.82 -5.92
C ALA A 317 -21.29 -19.77 -5.36
N PRO A 318 -22.58 -19.50 -5.64
CA PRO A 318 -23.63 -20.38 -5.16
C PRO A 318 -23.34 -21.79 -5.66
N ALA A 319 -23.39 -22.77 -4.76
CA ALA A 319 -23.26 -24.18 -5.12
C ALA A 319 -24.28 -24.49 -6.21
N GLU A 320 -23.82 -25.03 -7.34
CA GLU A 320 -24.67 -25.53 -8.42
C GLU A 320 -25.48 -26.73 -7.90
N GLY A 321 -26.60 -26.45 -7.22
CA GLY A 321 -27.44 -27.50 -6.62
C GLY A 321 -28.89 -27.11 -6.38
N GLU A 322 -29.21 -25.83 -6.17
CA GLU A 322 -30.57 -25.42 -5.77
C GLU A 322 -31.46 -24.82 -6.87
N LYS A 323 -31.01 -24.80 -8.14
CA LYS A 323 -31.84 -24.30 -9.26
C LYS A 323 -32.78 -25.33 -9.90
N ARG A 324 -32.94 -26.54 -9.36
CA ARG A 324 -33.82 -27.58 -9.91
C ARG A 324 -34.89 -28.08 -8.94
N LYS A 325 -35.57 -27.20 -8.19
CA LYS A 325 -36.83 -27.57 -7.47
C LYS A 325 -37.89 -26.46 -7.43
N SER A 326 -37.89 -25.52 -8.37
CA SER A 326 -39.01 -24.59 -8.55
C SER A 326 -39.33 -24.53 -10.04
N GLY A 327 -40.21 -25.43 -10.47
CA GLY A 327 -40.55 -25.63 -11.87
C GLY A 327 -41.35 -26.90 -12.10
N SER A 328 -42.31 -27.17 -11.22
CA SER A 328 -43.43 -28.08 -11.48
C SER A 328 -44.61 -27.54 -10.70
N ASN A 329 -45.42 -26.74 -11.39
CA ASN A 329 -46.87 -26.70 -11.23
C ASN A 329 -47.46 -26.13 -12.52
#